data_AF-A0A336N6A8-F1
#
_entry.id   AF-A0A336N6A8-F1
#
_cell.length_a   1.000
_cell.length_b   1.000
_cell.length_c   1.000
_cell.angle_alpha   90.00
_cell.angle_beta   90.00
_cell.angle_gamma   90.00
#
_symmetry.space_group_name_H-M   'P 1'
#
loop_
_entity.id
_entity.type
_entity.pdbx_description
1 polymer ?
#
loop_
_entity_poly.entity_id
_entity_poly.type
_entity_poly.pdbx_seq_one_letter_code
_entity_poly.pdbx_strand_id
1 'polypeptide(L)'
;MTFYIQEINRFISNKIDDKKLRQQLKEHGIDARRLSRFTQLALLGALPLKPSLNENTGIYLGSPFNSPSKFDKMFNQLMDQNLPSPLDFMANINNAATFQLAQTLQLSGNSVFLAINQYNFWQPLQLALLDLENCDTQQALVGWILESDNKQAEGAYFG
;
A
#
# COMPACT_ATOMS: atom_id res chain seq x y z
N MET A 1 1.88 -1.07 -28.44
CA MET A 1 2.85 -0.35 -27.58
C MET A 1 3.60 -1.39 -26.77
N THR A 2 4.87 -1.19 -26.43
CA THR A 2 5.63 -2.16 -25.61
C THR A 2 5.89 -1.54 -24.25
N PHE A 3 5.45 -2.20 -23.18
CA PHE A 3 5.70 -1.80 -21.80
C PHE A 3 6.83 -2.63 -21.19
N TYR A 4 7.59 -2.04 -20.28
CA TYR A 4 8.70 -2.68 -19.59
C TYR A 4 8.75 -2.25 -18.13
N ILE A 5 9.24 -3.13 -17.27
CA ILE A 5 9.47 -2.82 -15.86
C ILE A 5 10.75 -1.99 -15.77
N GLN A 6 10.67 -0.81 -15.15
CA GLN A 6 11.80 0.10 -15.01
C GLN A 6 12.66 -0.22 -13.79
N GLU A 7 12.02 -0.47 -12.66
CA GLU A 7 12.69 -0.74 -11.39
C GLU A 7 11.77 -1.59 -10.52
N ILE A 8 12.34 -2.35 -9.59
CA ILE A 8 11.60 -3.18 -8.66
C ILE A 8 12.20 -2.97 -7.28
N ASN A 9 11.36 -2.83 -6.26
CA ASN A 9 11.81 -2.85 -4.88
C ASN A 9 10.97 -3.81 -4.04
N ARG A 10 11.64 -4.43 -3.07
CA ARG A 10 11.02 -5.34 -2.12
C ARG A 10 11.44 -4.99 -0.71
N PHE A 11 10.45 -4.76 0.15
CA PHE A 11 10.63 -4.60 1.58
C PHE A 11 10.02 -5.79 2.31
N ILE A 12 10.81 -6.45 3.17
CA ILE A 12 10.35 -7.53 4.04
C ILE A 12 10.61 -7.11 5.48
N SER A 13 9.58 -7.09 6.34
CA SER A 13 9.74 -6.56 7.69
C SER A 13 10.60 -7.47 8.59
N ASN A 14 10.69 -8.77 8.30
CA ASN A 14 11.32 -9.77 9.15
C ASN A 14 10.84 -9.74 10.63
N LYS A 15 9.54 -9.49 10.85
CA LYS A 15 8.91 -9.40 12.20
C LYS A 15 9.39 -8.22 13.04
N ILE A 16 9.87 -7.13 12.44
CA ILE A 16 10.14 -5.89 13.18
C ILE A 16 8.84 -5.23 13.65
N ASP A 17 8.87 -4.63 14.83
CA ASP A 17 7.72 -3.95 15.42
C ASP A 17 7.40 -2.62 14.73
N ASP A 18 6.21 -2.08 15.00
CA ASP A 18 5.77 -0.77 14.49
C ASP A 18 6.74 0.35 14.87
N LYS A 19 7.40 0.26 16.03
CA LYS A 19 8.37 1.26 16.47
C LYS A 19 9.54 1.34 15.49
N LYS A 20 10.07 0.19 15.06
CA LYS A 20 11.19 0.13 14.12
C LYS A 20 10.77 0.52 12.70
N LEU A 21 9.57 0.15 12.25
CA LEU A 21 9.02 0.65 10.97
C LEU A 21 8.94 2.18 10.95
N ARG A 22 8.39 2.79 12.02
CA ARG A 22 8.33 4.25 12.15
C ARG A 22 9.70 4.90 12.17
N GLN A 23 10.68 4.25 12.80
CA GLN A 23 12.05 4.75 12.82
C GLN A 23 12.65 4.78 11.41
N GLN A 24 12.49 3.71 10.63
CA GLN A 24 12.96 3.67 9.24
C GLN A 24 12.27 4.74 8.38
N LEU A 25 10.96 4.93 8.51
CA LEU A 25 10.25 6.00 7.80
C LEU A 25 10.71 7.40 8.19
N LYS A 26 11.10 7.58 9.46
CA LYS A 26 11.67 8.84 9.94
C LYS A 26 13.02 9.14 9.31
N GLU A 27 13.83 8.12 8.98
CA GLU A 27 15.09 8.29 8.23
C GLU A 27 14.83 8.85 6.81
N HIS A 28 13.63 8.63 6.27
CA HIS A 28 13.14 9.24 5.03
C HIS A 28 12.37 10.56 5.24
N GLY A 29 12.36 11.11 6.47
CA GLY A 29 11.67 12.38 6.78
C GLY A 29 10.14 12.26 6.94
N ILE A 30 9.59 11.04 7.06
CA ILE A 30 8.15 10.79 7.13
C ILE A 30 7.70 10.61 8.58
N ASP A 31 6.70 11.38 9.01
CA ASP A 31 6.06 11.20 10.33
C ASP A 31 5.02 10.07 10.28
N ALA A 32 5.49 8.87 10.61
CA ALA A 32 4.67 7.66 10.58
C ALA A 32 3.82 7.42 11.84
N ARG A 33 3.74 8.37 12.79
CA ARG A 33 3.04 8.17 14.09
C ARG A 33 1.57 7.79 13.95
N ARG A 34 0.89 8.32 12.93
CA ARG A 34 -0.55 8.09 12.67
C ARG A 34 -0.81 7.06 11.57
N LEU A 35 0.25 6.49 10.98
CA LEU A 35 0.12 5.55 9.87
C LEU A 35 -0.16 4.14 10.40
N SER A 36 -1.02 3.40 9.68
CA SER A 36 -1.23 1.97 9.93
C SER A 36 0.04 1.18 9.65
N ARG A 37 0.16 -0.03 10.19
CA ARG A 37 1.26 -0.94 9.85
C ARG A 37 1.31 -1.20 8.33
N PHE A 38 0.16 -1.51 7.72
CA PHE A 38 0.03 -1.63 6.28
C PHE A 38 0.58 -0.45 5.48
N THR A 39 0.20 0.78 5.84
CA THR A 39 0.69 1.99 5.16
C THR A 39 2.20 2.17 5.36
N GLN A 40 2.72 1.81 6.54
CA GLN A 40 4.16 1.85 6.78
C GLN A 40 4.91 0.85 5.87
N LEU A 41 4.38 -0.37 5.71
CA LEU A 41 4.92 -1.37 4.77
C LEU A 41 4.84 -0.87 3.32
N ALA A 42 3.71 -0.27 2.93
CA ALA A 42 3.53 0.33 1.61
C ALA A 42 4.64 1.34 1.29
N LEU A 43 4.84 2.30 2.18
CA LEU A 43 5.81 3.38 2.01
C LEU A 43 7.24 2.83 1.97
N LEU A 44 7.61 1.93 2.88
CA LEU A 44 8.96 1.33 2.88
C LEU A 44 9.21 0.47 1.63
N GLY A 45 8.17 -0.11 1.04
CA GLY A 45 8.24 -0.80 -0.25
C GLY A 45 8.40 0.13 -1.45
N ALA A 46 7.78 1.31 -1.45
CA ALA A 46 7.73 2.19 -2.62
C ALA A 46 8.76 3.33 -2.59
N LEU A 47 9.18 3.79 -1.42
CA LEU A 47 10.08 4.95 -1.28
C LEU A 47 11.38 4.84 -2.07
N PRO A 48 12.06 3.67 -2.12
CA PRO A 48 13.28 3.53 -2.92
C PRO A 48 13.07 3.77 -4.41
N LEU A 49 11.85 3.57 -4.92
CA LEU A 49 11.50 3.76 -6.33
C LEU A 49 11.24 5.22 -6.68
N LYS A 50 11.07 6.12 -5.70
CA LYS A 50 10.75 7.54 -5.96
C LYS A 50 11.61 8.20 -7.06
N PRO A 51 12.93 7.97 -7.15
CA PRO A 51 13.76 8.59 -8.18
C PRO A 51 13.42 8.19 -9.63
N SER A 52 12.77 7.04 -9.84
CA SER A 52 12.36 6.56 -11.17
C SER A 52 10.94 6.97 -11.55
N LEU A 53 10.15 7.55 -10.63
CA LEU A 53 8.75 7.92 -10.87
C LEU A 53 8.61 9.34 -11.39
N ASN A 54 7.65 9.54 -12.30
CA ASN A 54 7.17 10.85 -12.74
C ASN A 54 5.90 11.26 -11.98
N GLU A 55 5.58 12.56 -11.95
CA GLU A 55 4.42 13.10 -11.22
C GLU A 55 3.10 12.42 -11.62
N ASN A 56 2.94 12.06 -12.89
CA ASN A 56 1.71 11.48 -13.41
C ASN A 56 1.63 9.95 -13.23
N THR A 57 2.56 9.33 -12.48
CA THR A 57 2.57 7.88 -12.27
C THR A 57 1.30 7.42 -11.56
N GLY A 58 0.59 6.47 -12.17
CA GLY A 58 -0.55 5.81 -11.55
C GLY A 58 -0.12 4.78 -10.50
N ILE A 59 -0.90 4.59 -9.45
CA ILE A 59 -0.64 3.67 -8.34
C ILE A 59 -1.70 2.57 -8.36
N TYR A 60 -1.27 1.31 -8.46
CA TYR A 60 -2.16 0.15 -8.49
C TYR A 60 -1.73 -0.83 -7.41
N LEU A 61 -2.45 -0.83 -6.29
CA LEU A 61 -2.05 -1.54 -5.09
C LEU A 61 -2.99 -2.72 -4.82
N GLY A 62 -2.43 -3.92 -4.76
CA GLY A 62 -3.15 -5.15 -4.41
C GLY A 62 -2.87 -5.61 -2.98
N SER A 63 -3.91 -6.03 -2.26
CA SER A 63 -3.74 -6.82 -1.03
C SER A 63 -4.98 -7.68 -0.71
N PRO A 64 -4.84 -8.83 -0.02
CA PRO A 64 -5.97 -9.57 0.56
C PRO A 64 -6.85 -8.75 1.48
N PHE A 65 -6.27 -7.93 2.34
CA PHE A 65 -6.98 -6.99 3.19
C PHE A 65 -6.00 -5.95 3.76
N ASN A 66 -6.43 -4.70 3.88
CA ASN A 66 -5.58 -3.55 4.21
C ASN A 66 -5.06 -3.51 5.66
N SER A 67 -5.58 -4.33 6.58
CA SER A 67 -4.97 -4.61 7.90
C SER A 67 -5.86 -5.61 8.65
N PRO A 68 -5.50 -6.91 8.68
CA PRO A 68 -6.24 -7.92 9.44
C PRO A 68 -6.39 -7.52 10.92
N SER A 69 -5.30 -7.04 11.52
CA SER A 69 -5.23 -6.65 12.93
C SER A 69 -6.18 -5.51 13.32
N LYS A 70 -6.42 -4.55 12.42
CA LYS A 70 -7.39 -3.46 12.66
C LYS A 70 -8.82 -3.83 12.33
N PHE A 71 -9.06 -4.70 11.34
CA PHE A 71 -10.39 -5.21 11.07
C PHE A 71 -10.90 -6.03 12.25
N ASP A 72 -10.08 -6.93 12.79
CA ASP A 72 -10.43 -7.74 13.95
C ASP A 72 -10.73 -6.86 15.17
N LYS A 73 -9.93 -5.81 15.40
CA LYS A 73 -10.18 -4.86 16.48
C LYS A 73 -11.48 -4.08 16.29
N MET A 74 -11.74 -3.58 15.08
CA MET A 74 -12.98 -2.86 14.75
C MET A 74 -14.21 -3.78 14.85
N PHE A 75 -14.10 -5.02 14.38
CA PHE A 75 -15.16 -6.02 14.42
C PHE A 75 -15.50 -6.41 15.86
N ASN A 76 -14.49 -6.64 16.69
CA ASN A 76 -14.68 -6.89 18.12
C ASN A 76 -15.32 -5.68 18.82
N GLN A 77 -14.87 -4.46 18.53
CA GLN A 77 -15.48 -3.23 19.09
C GLN A 77 -16.93 -3.00 18.62
N LEU A 78 -17.26 -3.39 17.39
CA LEU A 78 -18.63 -3.35 16.86
C LEU A 78 -19.55 -4.34 17.58
N MET A 79 -19.06 -5.57 17.80
CA MET A 79 -19.81 -6.63 18.49
C MET A 79 -20.01 -6.35 19.98
N ASP A 80 -19.05 -5.68 20.63
CA ASP A 80 -19.08 -5.44 22.08
C ASP A 80 -19.66 -4.06 22.49
N GLN A 81 -19.54 -3.01 21.66
CA GLN A 81 -19.79 -1.62 22.09
C GLN A 81 -20.70 -0.79 21.16
N ASN A 82 -21.25 -1.39 20.10
CA ASN A 82 -22.26 -0.78 19.22
C ASN A 82 -21.89 0.52 18.49
N LEU A 83 -20.65 1.03 18.51
CA LEU A 83 -20.20 2.09 17.59
C LEU A 83 -18.67 2.08 17.41
N PRO A 84 -18.13 1.98 16.18
CA PRO A 84 -16.73 2.27 15.93
C PRO A 84 -16.53 3.80 15.86
N SER A 85 -15.40 4.28 16.35
CA SER A 85 -14.98 5.67 16.17
C SER A 85 -14.84 5.99 14.66
N PRO A 86 -15.28 7.16 14.17
CA PRO A 86 -15.08 7.58 12.78
C PRO A 86 -13.62 7.53 12.31
N LEU A 87 -12.66 7.73 13.22
CA LEU A 87 -11.23 7.64 12.94
C LEU A 87 -10.77 6.20 12.68
N ASP A 88 -11.31 5.22 13.42
CA ASP A 88 -11.01 3.80 13.22
C ASP A 88 -11.63 3.31 11.90
N PHE A 89 -12.81 3.81 11.55
CA PHE A 89 -13.43 3.58 10.24
C PHE A 89 -12.59 4.17 9.09
N MET A 90 -12.18 5.44 9.20
CA MET A 90 -11.36 6.10 8.18
C MET A 90 -9.99 5.42 7.99
N ALA A 91 -9.36 4.96 9.08
CA ALA A 91 -8.10 4.24 9.02
C ALA A 91 -8.22 2.84 8.37
N ASN A 92 -9.43 2.31 8.27
CA ASN A 92 -9.77 1.07 7.59
C ASN A 92 -10.26 1.28 6.14
N ILE A 93 -10.32 2.52 5.65
CA ILE A 93 -10.58 2.76 4.23
C ILE A 93 -9.39 2.23 3.44
N ASN A 94 -9.65 1.25 2.58
CA ASN A 94 -8.66 0.55 1.74
C ASN A 94 -7.76 1.50 0.91
N ASN A 95 -8.24 2.71 0.60
CA ASN A 95 -7.50 3.73 -0.14
C ASN A 95 -6.56 4.61 0.72
N ALA A 96 -6.51 4.43 2.05
CA ALA A 96 -5.61 5.24 2.87
C ALA A 96 -4.15 5.02 2.48
N ALA A 97 -3.76 3.79 2.14
CA ALA A 97 -2.39 3.48 1.73
C ALA A 97 -2.06 4.09 0.35
N THR A 98 -2.96 4.01 -0.63
CA THR A 98 -2.74 4.60 -1.96
C THR A 98 -2.70 6.12 -1.90
N PHE A 99 -3.55 6.75 -1.08
CA PHE A 99 -3.49 8.19 -0.82
C PHE A 99 -2.16 8.61 -0.18
N GLN A 100 -1.69 7.88 0.83
CA GLN A 100 -0.42 8.17 1.51
C GLN A 100 0.79 7.96 0.59
N LEU A 101 0.75 6.94 -0.28
CA LEU A 101 1.74 6.74 -1.33
C LEU A 101 1.78 7.93 -2.28
N ALA A 102 0.62 8.33 -2.85
CA ALA A 102 0.53 9.46 -3.76
C ALA A 102 1.07 10.75 -3.11
N GLN A 103 0.64 11.06 -1.89
CA GLN A 103 1.09 12.25 -1.16
C GLN A 103 2.61 12.24 -0.90
N THR A 104 3.16 11.10 -0.45
CA THR A 104 4.58 11.01 -0.07
C THR A 104 5.50 10.99 -1.29
N LEU A 105 5.10 10.28 -2.34
CA LEU A 105 5.85 10.18 -3.59
C LEU A 105 5.61 11.37 -4.51
N GLN A 106 4.66 12.26 -4.18
CA GLN A 106 4.26 13.44 -4.96
C GLN A 106 3.71 13.05 -6.34
N LEU A 107 2.79 12.09 -6.35
CA LEU A 107 2.13 11.58 -7.54
C LEU A 107 0.71 12.13 -7.63
N SER A 108 0.30 12.46 -8.86
CA SER A 108 -1.03 12.97 -9.22
C SER A 108 -1.81 12.04 -10.16
N GLY A 109 -1.19 10.94 -10.59
CA GLY A 109 -1.84 9.90 -11.39
C GLY A 109 -2.93 9.14 -10.63
N ASN A 110 -3.69 8.31 -11.37
CA ASN A 110 -4.75 7.47 -10.80
C ASN A 110 -4.23 6.66 -9.62
N SER A 111 -5.03 6.51 -8.56
CA SER A 111 -4.66 5.69 -7.40
C SER A 111 -5.77 4.70 -7.07
N VAL A 112 -5.47 3.42 -7.21
CA VAL A 112 -6.45 2.34 -7.07
C VAL A 112 -5.95 1.28 -6.11
N PHE A 113 -6.78 0.93 -5.14
CA PHE A 113 -6.60 -0.25 -4.32
C PHE A 113 -7.51 -1.37 -4.83
N LEU A 114 -6.97 -2.58 -4.97
CA LEU A 114 -7.72 -3.78 -5.31
C LEU A 114 -7.60 -4.83 -4.21
N ALA A 115 -8.74 -5.31 -3.74
CA ALA A 115 -8.79 -6.48 -2.87
C ALA A 115 -8.51 -7.73 -3.72
N ILE A 116 -7.45 -8.47 -3.39
CA ILE A 116 -6.97 -9.61 -4.17
C ILE A 116 -6.62 -10.82 -3.31
N ASN A 117 -6.63 -12.01 -3.88
CA ASN A 117 -6.26 -13.26 -3.27
C ASN A 117 -5.37 -14.05 -4.24
N GLN A 118 -5.04 -15.29 -3.87
CA GLN A 118 -4.18 -16.16 -4.67
C GLN A 118 -4.67 -16.45 -6.11
N TYR A 119 -5.96 -16.25 -6.40
CA TYR A 119 -6.55 -16.50 -7.73
C TYR A 119 -6.59 -15.26 -8.62
N ASN A 120 -6.55 -14.06 -8.04
CA ASN A 120 -6.69 -12.79 -8.77
C ASN A 120 -5.59 -11.77 -8.43
N PHE A 121 -4.47 -12.21 -7.86
CA PHE A 121 -3.34 -11.35 -7.47
C PHE A 121 -2.75 -10.54 -8.63
N TRP A 122 -2.91 -10.98 -9.87
CA TRP A 122 -2.42 -10.30 -11.08
C TRP A 122 -3.27 -9.09 -11.49
N GLN A 123 -4.46 -8.88 -10.91
CA GLN A 123 -5.39 -7.82 -11.30
C GLN A 123 -4.83 -6.38 -11.22
N PRO A 124 -4.02 -5.99 -10.21
CA PRO A 124 -3.39 -4.66 -10.18
C PRO A 124 -2.51 -4.40 -11.41
N LEU A 125 -1.78 -5.42 -11.87
CA LEU A 125 -0.97 -5.33 -13.08
C LEU A 125 -1.84 -5.22 -14.33
N GLN A 126 -2.93 -6.00 -14.42
CA GLN A 126 -3.85 -5.89 -15.56
C GLN A 126 -4.48 -4.49 -15.64
N LEU A 127 -4.90 -3.93 -14.51
CA LEU A 127 -5.50 -2.59 -14.48
C LEU A 127 -4.48 -1.51 -14.88
N ALA A 128 -3.25 -1.61 -14.37
CA ALA A 128 -2.16 -0.71 -14.78
C ALA A 128 -1.89 -0.76 -16.28
N LEU A 129 -1.89 -1.95 -16.88
CA LEU A 129 -1.71 -2.12 -18.33
C LEU A 129 -2.85 -1.49 -19.12
N LEU A 130 -4.10 -1.61 -18.68
CA LEU A 130 -5.24 -0.97 -19.35
C LEU A 130 -5.12 0.56 -19.34
N ASP A 131 -4.78 1.16 -18.20
CA ASP A 131 -4.60 2.63 -18.10
C ASP A 131 -3.40 3.10 -18.94
N LEU A 132 -2.32 2.31 -19.02
CA LEU A 132 -1.17 2.58 -19.88
C LEU A 132 -1.52 2.47 -21.38
N GLU A 133 -2.33 1.48 -21.78
CA GLU A 133 -2.79 1.29 -23.16
C GLU A 133 -3.75 2.40 -23.61
N ASN A 134 -4.63 2.85 -22.71
CA ASN A 134 -5.57 3.94 -22.97
C ASN A 134 -4.93 5.33 -22.86
N CYS A 135 -3.64 5.41 -22.49
CA CYS A 135 -2.91 6.67 -22.25
C CYS A 135 -3.52 7.52 -21.12
N ASP A 136 -4.24 6.89 -20.18
CA ASP A 136 -4.72 7.51 -18.94
C ASP A 136 -3.54 7.77 -17.98
N THR A 137 -2.48 6.94 -18.09
CA THR A 137 -1.18 7.18 -17.46
C THR A 137 -0.02 6.81 -18.41
N GLN A 138 1.16 7.40 -18.19
CA GLN A 138 2.39 7.08 -18.93
C GLN A 138 3.36 6.19 -18.14
N GLN A 139 3.11 6.04 -16.84
CA GLN A 139 3.91 5.23 -15.93
C GLN A 139 2.98 4.65 -14.85
N ALA A 140 3.28 3.44 -14.37
CA ALA A 140 2.53 2.81 -13.30
C ALA A 140 3.49 2.31 -12.22
N LEU A 141 3.11 2.52 -10.97
CA LEU A 141 3.67 1.91 -9.78
C LEU A 141 2.71 0.82 -9.33
N VAL A 142 3.06 -0.43 -9.58
CA VAL A 142 2.22 -1.59 -9.25
C VAL A 142 2.78 -2.26 -8.01
N GLY A 143 1.92 -2.45 -7.00
CA GLY A 143 2.35 -2.91 -5.68
C GLY A 143 1.51 -4.04 -5.11
N TRP A 144 2.13 -4.86 -4.27
CA TRP A 144 1.48 -5.85 -3.42
C TRP A 144 1.94 -5.69 -1.98
N ILE A 145 1.01 -5.69 -1.04
CA ILE A 145 1.32 -5.63 0.40
C ILE A 145 0.65 -6.79 1.11
N LEU A 146 1.40 -7.41 2.01
CA LEU A 146 0.92 -8.44 2.91
C LEU A 146 1.26 -8.04 4.35
N GLU A 147 0.22 -7.81 5.15
CA GLU A 147 0.30 -7.67 6.61
C GLU A 147 -0.13 -9.01 7.24
N SER A 148 0.59 -9.52 8.25
CA SER A 148 0.28 -10.81 8.89
C SER A 148 0.52 -10.79 10.40
N ASP A 149 -0.37 -11.44 11.15
CA ASP A 149 -0.34 -11.51 12.62
C ASP A 149 0.49 -12.68 13.20
N ASN A 150 1.67 -12.99 12.61
CA ASN A 150 2.78 -13.82 13.18
C ASN A 150 3.15 -15.16 12.51
N LYS A 151 2.51 -15.63 11.43
CA LYS A 151 2.90 -16.93 10.80
C LYS A 151 3.46 -16.85 9.39
N GLN A 152 3.29 -15.74 8.68
CA GLN A 152 3.77 -15.56 7.32
C GLN A 152 4.69 -14.34 7.21
N ALA A 153 5.54 -14.32 6.18
CA ALA A 153 6.36 -13.15 5.89
C ALA A 153 5.44 -11.98 5.52
N GLU A 154 5.70 -10.82 6.12
CA GLU A 154 4.98 -9.58 5.82
C GLU A 154 5.92 -8.60 5.13
N GLY A 155 5.35 -7.73 4.31
CA GLY A 155 6.14 -6.81 3.51
C GLY A 155 5.38 -6.22 2.35
N ALA A 156 6.15 -5.60 1.46
CA ALA A 156 5.65 -4.96 0.27
C ALA A 156 6.58 -5.23 -0.92
N TYR A 157 5.99 -5.40 -2.09
CA TYR A 157 6.68 -5.56 -3.35
C TYR A 157 6.13 -4.55 -4.35
N PHE A 158 7.00 -3.81 -5.02
CA PHE A 158 6.62 -2.80 -6.01
C PHE A 158 7.48 -2.91 -7.27
N GLY A 159 6.92 -2.54 -8.41
CA GLY A 159 7.64 -2.31 -9.67
C GLY A 159 6.78 -1.65 -10.72
#